data_AF-A0A0F9T6G2-F1
#
_entry.id   AF-A0A0F9T6G2-F1
#
_cell.length_a   1.000
_cell.length_b   1.000
_cell.length_c   1.000
_cell.angle_alpha   90.00
_cell.angle_beta   90.00
_cell.angle_gamma   90.00
#
_symmetry.space_group_name_H-M   'P 1'
#
loop_
_entity.id
_entity.type
_entity.pdbx_description
1 polymer ?
#
loop_
_entity_poly.entity_id
_entity_poly.type
_entity_poly.pdbx_seq_one_letter_code
_entity_poly.pdbx_strand_id
1 'polypeptide(L)'
;MSIQHFTCLECGTKIEDDNSEGIHKCPECGADMRWDCGGGIAEGDYSHTSASLAINPCQTKAHKKLFPGVDVLSDGQIRFNSVKQQSDYCDKTGFDKTTQKIRQKGVRIG
;
A
#
# COMPACT_ATOMS: atom_id res chain seq x y z
N MET A 1 -13.16 -14.24 -19.21
CA MET A 1 -13.18 -12.79 -19.53
C MET A 1 -13.40 -12.07 -18.22
N SER A 2 -12.55 -11.11 -17.87
CA SER A 2 -12.60 -10.41 -16.59
C SER A 2 -13.57 -9.24 -16.71
N ILE A 3 -14.67 -9.26 -15.95
CA ILE A 3 -15.62 -8.15 -15.90
C ILE A 3 -14.94 -6.94 -15.25
N GLN A 4 -14.93 -5.81 -15.95
CA GLN A 4 -14.36 -4.55 -15.49
C GLN A 4 -15.49 -3.62 -15.07
N HIS A 5 -15.30 -2.91 -13.96
CA HIS A 5 -16.31 -2.00 -13.42
C HIS A 5 -15.90 -0.57 -13.75
N PHE A 6 -16.78 0.26 -14.32
CA PHE A 6 -16.51 1.67 -14.60
C PHE A 6 -17.52 2.55 -13.87
N THR A 7 -17.06 3.67 -13.32
CA THR A 7 -17.89 4.64 -12.61
C THR A 7 -17.79 6.01 -13.27
N CYS A 8 -18.92 6.63 -13.59
CA CYS A 8 -18.97 8.01 -14.03
C CYS A 8 -18.85 8.95 -12.82
N LEU A 9 -17.93 9.92 -12.88
CA LEU A 9 -17.72 10.87 -11.78
C LEU A 9 -18.77 12.00 -11.75
N GLU A 10 -19.41 12.29 -12.88
CA GLU A 10 -20.38 13.39 -12.99
C GLU A 10 -21.77 13.00 -12.48
N CYS A 11 -22.25 11.80 -12.82
CA CYS A 11 -23.57 11.32 -12.44
C CYS A 11 -23.57 10.12 -11.48
N GLY A 12 -22.41 9.50 -11.24
CA GLY A 12 -22.29 8.34 -10.33
C GLY A 12 -22.73 7.01 -10.93
N THR A 13 -23.12 6.96 -12.22
CA THR A 13 -23.55 5.73 -12.89
C THR A 13 -22.40 4.73 -12.96
N LYS A 14 -22.68 3.47 -12.61
CA LYS A 14 -21.74 2.35 -12.68
C LYS A 14 -22.13 1.41 -13.80
N ILE A 15 -21.16 0.97 -14.59
CA ILE A 15 -21.33 -0.04 -15.63
C ILE A 15 -20.33 -1.17 -15.43
N GLU A 16 -20.72 -2.36 -15.87
CA GLU A 16 -19.86 -3.54 -15.92
C GLU A 16 -19.68 -3.89 -17.40
N ASP A 17 -18.43 -3.97 -17.85
CA ASP A 17 -18.11 -4.27 -19.24
C ASP A 17 -16.95 -5.27 -19.30
N ASP A 18 -16.98 -6.19 -20.26
CA ASP A 18 -15.90 -7.13 -20.53
C ASP A 18 -14.84 -6.58 -21.50
N ASN A 19 -15.12 -5.43 -22.13
CA ASN A 19 -14.24 -4.77 -23.07
C ASN A 19 -13.22 -3.84 -22.38
N SER A 20 -11.95 -4.21 -22.49
CA SER A 20 -10.79 -3.45 -21.98
C SER A 20 -10.34 -2.32 -22.88
N GLU A 21 -10.88 -2.23 -24.11
CA GLU A 21 -10.33 -1.37 -25.16
C GLU A 21 -11.21 -0.13 -25.39
N GLY A 22 -10.63 1.04 -25.09
CA GLY A 22 -11.24 2.35 -25.39
C GLY A 22 -11.61 3.16 -24.15
N ILE A 23 -12.06 4.40 -24.39
CA ILE A 23 -12.61 5.29 -23.36
C ILE A 23 -14.10 4.98 -23.24
N HIS A 24 -14.51 4.45 -22.09
CA HIS A 24 -15.92 4.19 -21.79
C HIS A 24 -16.65 5.50 -21.56
N LYS A 25 -17.72 5.76 -22.31
CA LYS A 25 -18.55 6.96 -22.13
C LYS A 25 -19.80 6.64 -21.36
N CYS A 26 -20.18 7.54 -20.45
CA CYS A 26 -21.39 7.39 -19.67
C CYS A 26 -22.62 7.44 -20.59
N PRO A 27 -23.54 6.46 -20.51
CA PRO A 27 -24.76 6.47 -21.33
C PRO A 27 -25.71 7.63 -20.98
N GLU A 28 -25.60 8.20 -19.78
CA GLU A 28 -26.52 9.24 -19.30
C GLU A 28 -26.02 10.66 -19.56
N CYS A 29 -24.72 10.91 -19.35
CA CYS A 29 -24.15 12.25 -19.48
C CYS A 29 -23.08 12.37 -20.58
N GLY A 30 -22.69 11.26 -21.22
CA GLY A 30 -21.66 11.25 -22.27
C GLY A 30 -20.23 11.54 -21.77
N ALA A 31 -20.03 11.75 -20.47
CA ALA A 31 -18.74 11.99 -19.87
C ALA A 31 -17.88 10.72 -19.83
N ASP A 32 -16.56 10.89 -19.76
CA ASP A 32 -15.63 9.77 -19.68
C ASP A 32 -15.78 9.06 -18.33
N MET A 33 -15.92 7.73 -18.37
CA MET A 33 -16.08 6.89 -17.20
C MET A 33 -14.71 6.42 -16.72
N ARG A 34 -14.53 6.45 -15.40
CA ARG A 34 -13.30 6.01 -14.76
C ARG A 34 -13.37 4.52 -14.48
N TRP A 35 -12.33 3.80 -14.87
CA TRP A 35 -12.19 2.39 -14.50
C TRP A 35 -12.05 2.27 -12.98
N ASP A 36 -13.01 1.58 -12.36
CA ASP A 36 -13.00 1.16 -10.97
C ASP A 36 -12.14 -0.11 -10.86
N CYS A 37 -10.83 0.10 -10.97
CA CYS A 37 -9.88 -0.95 -10.65
C CYS A 37 -10.02 -1.24 -9.16
N GLY A 38 -10.80 -2.26 -8.78
CA GLY A 38 -10.89 -2.78 -7.42
C GLY A 38 -9.55 -3.23 -6.81
N GLY A 39 -8.44 -3.05 -7.53
CA GLY A 39 -7.07 -3.07 -7.03
C GLY A 39 -6.54 -1.66 -6.78
N GLY A 40 -7.12 -0.93 -5.83
CA GLY A 40 -6.27 -0.06 -5.02
C GLY A 40 -5.20 -0.94 -4.38
N ILE A 41 -3.99 -0.41 -4.15
CA ILE A 41 -3.01 -1.09 -3.30
C ILE A 41 -3.75 -1.34 -1.99
N ALA A 42 -4.19 -2.58 -1.75
CA ALA A 42 -4.78 -2.94 -0.47
C ALA A 42 -3.78 -2.43 0.56
N GLU A 43 -4.23 -1.58 1.49
CA GLU A 43 -3.38 -1.15 2.60
C GLU A 43 -2.70 -2.41 3.12
N GLY A 44 -1.39 -2.51 2.87
CA GLY A 44 -0.67 -3.76 3.10
C GLY A 44 -0.90 -4.17 4.54
N ASP A 45 -1.00 -5.47 4.81
CA ASP A 45 -1.06 -5.93 6.19
C ASP A 45 0.28 -5.62 6.88
N TYR A 46 0.32 -4.47 7.56
CA TYR A 46 1.47 -3.98 8.34
C TYR A 46 1.47 -4.53 9.77
N SER A 47 0.68 -5.57 10.06
CA SER A 47 0.82 -6.33 11.31
C SER A 47 2.20 -7.00 11.42
N HIS A 48 2.87 -7.23 10.28
CA HIS A 48 4.22 -7.79 10.25
C HIS A 48 5.27 -6.79 10.76
N THR A 49 5.81 -7.08 11.94
CA THR A 49 6.93 -6.37 12.54
C THR A 49 8.26 -6.94 12.06
N SER A 50 9.25 -6.06 11.85
CA SER A 50 10.60 -6.47 11.45
C SER A 50 11.52 -6.53 12.66
N ALA A 51 12.10 -7.70 12.92
CA ALA A 51 13.11 -7.87 13.95
C ALA A 51 14.39 -7.05 13.69
N SER A 52 14.68 -6.71 12.43
CA SER A 52 15.85 -5.89 12.07
C SER A 52 15.74 -4.44 12.55
N LEU A 53 14.53 -3.98 12.86
CA LEU A 53 14.27 -2.64 13.40
C LEU A 53 13.98 -2.67 14.90
N ALA A 54 14.10 -3.84 15.55
CA ALA A 54 13.87 -3.97 16.98
C ALA A 54 14.92 -3.19 17.76
N ILE A 55 14.47 -2.42 18.75
CA ILE A 55 15.33 -1.70 19.68
C ILE A 55 15.42 -2.46 20.99
N ASN A 56 16.47 -2.22 21.77
CA ASN A 56 16.52 -2.80 23.11
C ASN A 56 15.34 -2.27 23.94
N PRO A 57 14.62 -3.12 24.71
CA PRO A 57 13.46 -2.69 25.50
C PRO A 57 13.76 -1.56 26.49
N CYS A 58 15.01 -1.45 26.97
CA CYS A 58 15.44 -0.36 27.84
C CYS A 58 15.48 1.00 27.12
N GLN A 59 15.59 1.01 25.79
CA GLN A 59 15.62 2.21 24.96
C GLN A 59 14.22 2.69 24.57
N THR A 60 13.17 1.88 24.79
CA THR A 60 11.78 2.19 24.43
C THR A 60 11.30 3.53 24.98
N LYS A 61 11.67 3.88 26.23
CA LYS A 61 11.26 5.15 26.85
C LYS A 61 11.88 6.37 26.17
N ALA A 62 13.15 6.27 25.76
CA ALA A 62 13.82 7.33 25.01
C ALA A 62 13.28 7.41 23.58
N HIS A 63 13.05 6.25 22.96
CA HIS A 63 12.54 6.14 21.60
C HIS A 63 11.14 6.74 21.45
N LYS A 64 10.22 6.45 22.37
CA LYS A 64 8.88 7.06 22.41
C LYS A 64 8.89 8.60 22.53
N LYS A 65 9.94 9.18 23.13
CA LYS A 65 10.09 10.65 23.17
C LYS A 65 10.54 11.24 21.84
N LEU A 66 11.38 10.52 21.09
CA LEU A 66 11.89 10.95 19.79
C LEU A 66 10.89 10.68 18.66
N PHE A 67 10.11 9.60 18.79
CA PHE A 67 9.16 9.13 17.79
C PHE A 67 7.77 8.88 18.41
N PRO A 68 7.04 9.94 18.82
CA PRO A 68 5.77 9.80 19.53
C PRO A 68 4.64 9.14 18.71
N GLY A 69 4.81 9.05 17.39
CA GLY A 69 3.86 8.41 16.49
C GLY A 69 4.16 6.95 16.18
N VAL A 70 5.19 6.33 16.77
CA VAL A 70 5.62 4.96 16.48
C VAL A 70 5.35 4.06 17.69
N ASP A 71 4.65 2.95 17.46
CA ASP A 71 4.36 2.00 18.54
C ASP A 71 5.51 1.00 18.70
N VAL A 72 5.90 0.75 19.94
CA VAL A 72 6.99 -0.17 20.29
C VAL A 72 6.40 -1.21 21.24
N LEU A 73 6.42 -2.46 20.77
CA LEU A 73 5.95 -3.63 21.49
C LEU A 73 6.85 -3.93 22.70
N SER A 74 6.36 -4.76 23.61
CA SER A 74 7.06 -5.12 24.85
C SER A 74 8.40 -5.83 24.63
N ASP A 75 8.56 -6.48 23.48
CA ASP A 75 9.78 -7.14 23.03
C ASP A 75 10.76 -6.20 22.33
N GLY A 76 10.42 -4.91 22.19
CA GLY A 76 11.24 -3.91 21.51
C GLY A 76 11.02 -3.85 19.99
N GLN A 77 10.12 -4.66 19.43
CA GLN A 77 9.78 -4.56 18.01
C GLN A 77 8.94 -3.31 17.73
N ILE A 78 9.20 -2.70 16.58
CA ILE A 78 8.49 -1.50 16.14
C ILE A 78 7.33 -1.89 15.24
N ARG A 79 6.12 -1.44 15.60
CA ARG A 79 4.91 -1.62 14.81
C ARG A 79 4.58 -0.33 14.05
N PHE A 80 4.43 -0.47 12.74
CA PHE A 80 3.97 0.58 11.85
C PHE A 80 2.54 0.29 11.42
N ASN A 81 1.73 1.33 11.23
CA ASN A 81 0.36 1.23 10.77
C ASN A 81 0.22 1.62 9.28
N SER A 82 1.27 2.19 8.68
CA SER A 82 1.29 2.54 7.25
C SER A 82 2.70 2.58 6.66
N VAL A 83 2.77 2.47 5.32
CA VAL A 83 4.01 2.64 4.53
C VAL A 83 4.67 3.98 4.84
N LYS A 84 3.86 5.04 4.94
CA LYS A 84 4.32 6.41 5.16
C LYS A 84 5.00 6.54 6.52
N GLN A 85 4.39 5.99 7.56
CA GLN A 85 4.96 6.02 8.91
C GLN A 85 6.30 5.27 8.99
N GLN A 86 6.42 4.14 8.30
CA GLN A 86 7.69 3.42 8.20
C GLN A 86 8.74 4.23 7.42
N SER A 87 8.35 4.89 6.33
CA SER A 87 9.26 5.75 5.56
C SER A 87 9.76 6.94 6.36
N ASP A 88 8.84 7.69 6.99
CA ASP A 88 9.17 8.83 7.83
C ASP A 88 10.08 8.42 9.00
N TYR A 89 9.91 7.22 9.54
CA TYR A 89 10.78 6.66 10.57
C TYR A 89 12.20 6.40 10.04
N CYS A 90 12.32 5.74 8.88
CA CYS A 90 13.61 5.50 8.23
C CYS A 90 14.35 6.81 7.91
N ASP A 91 13.65 7.82 7.37
CA ASP A 91 14.23 9.12 7.03
C ASP A 91 14.79 9.84 8.26
N LYS A 92 14.03 9.85 9.37
CA LYS A 92 14.47 10.51 10.62
C LYS A 92 15.60 9.79 11.35
N THR A 93 15.72 8.48 11.16
CA THR A 93 16.76 7.66 11.79
C THR A 93 18.00 7.52 10.89
N GLY A 94 17.91 7.93 9.62
CA GLY A 94 18.96 7.74 8.63
C GLY A 94 19.12 6.28 8.18
N PHE A 95 18.08 5.45 8.35
CA PHE A 95 18.10 4.08 7.83
C PHE A 95 17.85 4.08 6.32
N ASP A 96 18.80 3.55 5.56
CA ASP A 96 18.64 3.35 4.13
C ASP A 96 17.85 2.07 3.86
N LYS A 97 16.78 2.16 3.07
CA LYS A 97 16.00 0.99 2.64
C LYS A 97 16.71 0.35 1.45
N THR A 98 17.53 -0.67 1.73
CA THR A 98 18.14 -1.46 0.66
C THR A 98 17.05 -2.07 -0.22
N THR A 99 17.07 -1.77 -1.53
CA THR A 99 16.13 -2.35 -2.49
C THR A 99 16.28 -3.87 -2.49
N GLN A 100 15.23 -4.59 -2.10
CA GLN A 100 15.26 -6.04 -2.18
C GLN A 100 15.35 -6.46 -3.64
N LYS A 101 16.30 -7.34 -3.98
CA LYS A 101 16.39 -7.93 -5.32
C LYS A 101 15.09 -8.66 -5.62
N ILE A 102 14.31 -8.14 -6.57
CA ILE A 102 13.15 -8.84 -7.11
C ILE A 102 13.68 -10.11 -7.79
N ARG A 103 13.49 -11.27 -7.16
CA ARG A 103 13.78 -12.55 -7.81
C ARG A 103 12.71 -12.76 -8.89
N GLN A 104 13.10 -12.75 -10.15
CA GLN A 104 12.21 -13.16 -11.23
C GLN A 104 11.71 -14.59 -10.94
N LYS A 105 10.39 -14.76 -10.88
CA LYS A 105 9.79 -16.11 -10.82
C LYS A 105 10.23 -16.86 -12.06
N GLY A 106 10.80 -18.05 -11.88
CA GLY A 106 11.34 -18.87 -12.96
C GLY A 106 10.30 -19.06 -14.07
N VAL A 107 10.73 -18.81 -15.31
CA VAL A 107 9.93 -19.07 -16.51
C VAL A 107 9.64 -20.57 -16.57
N ARG A 108 8.36 -20.95 -16.63
CA ARG A 108 7.96 -22.31 -17.00
C ARG A 108 8.34 -22.52 -18.46
N ILE A 109 9.39 -23.30 -18.69
CA ILE A 109 9.71 -23.87 -20.00
C ILE A 109 8.66 -24.94 -20.28
N GLY A 110 7.99 -24.82 -21.43
CA GLY A 110 6.87 -25.67 -21.86
C GLY A 110 7.25 -27.11 -22.18
#